data_AF-A0A354NSU9-F1
#
_entry.id   AF-A0A354NSU9-F1
#
_cell.length_a   1.000
_cell.length_b   1.000
_cell.length_c   1.000
_cell.angle_alpha   90.00
_cell.angle_beta   90.00
_cell.angle_gamma   90.00
#
_symmetry.space_group_name_H-M   'P 1'
#
loop_
_entity.id
_entity.type
_entity.pdbx_description
1 polymer ?
#
loop_
_entity_poly.entity_id
_entity_poly.type
_entity_poly.pdbx_seq_one_letter_code
_entity_poly.pdbx_strand_id
1 'polypeptide(L)' 'ESISNNDLLELDCDILIPAAIDRVIHTDNAPRVKAKVIIEAANHPLTPEADDILNDR' A
#
# COMPACT_ATOMS: atom_id res chain seq x y z
N GLU A 1 -9.82 -14.38 12.75
CA GLU A 1 -8.59 -15.07 12.30
C GLU A 1 -7.45 -14.06 12.22
N SER A 2 -6.20 -14.53 12.21
CA SER A 2 -5.00 -13.68 12.06
C SER A 2 -4.69 -13.45 10.59
N ILE A 3 -4.30 -12.23 10.22
CA ILE A 3 -3.85 -11.85 8.88
C ILE A 3 -2.41 -11.32 8.95
N SER A 4 -1.59 -11.56 7.94
CA SER A 4 -0.25 -10.96 7.87
C SER A 4 -0.32 -9.50 7.42
N ASN A 5 0.74 -8.73 7.66
CA ASN A 5 0.77 -7.32 7.24
C ASN A 5 0.70 -7.17 5.72
N ASN A 6 1.37 -8.04 4.97
CA ASN A 6 1.31 -7.99 3.50
C ASN A 6 -0.08 -8.35 2.99
N ASP A 7 -0.68 -9.43 3.53
CA ASP A 7 -2.03 -9.82 3.14
C ASP A 7 -3.05 -8.72 3.45
N LEU A 8 -2.88 -7.99 4.56
CA LEU A 8 -3.70 -6.85 4.94
C LEU A 8 -3.63 -5.71 3.92
N LEU A 9 -2.41 -5.36 3.46
CA LEU A 9 -2.20 -4.29 2.48
C LEU A 9 -2.68 -4.68 1.07
N GLU A 10 -2.75 -5.98 0.78
CA GLU A 10 -3.13 -6.56 -0.52
C GLU A 10 -4.63 -6.93 -0.60
N LEU A 11 -5.39 -6.64 0.45
CA LEU A 11 -6.84 -6.85 0.50
C LEU A 11 -7.55 -6.07 -0.61
N ASP A 12 -8.59 -6.69 -1.16
CA ASP A 12 -9.53 -6.00 -2.04
C ASP A 12 -10.37 -5.02 -1.22
N CYS A 13 -10.12 -3.73 -1.44
CA CYS A 13 -10.78 -2.64 -0.73
C CYS A 13 -10.89 -1.41 -1.63
N ASP A 14 -11.82 -0.51 -1.32
CA ASP A 14 -11.95 0.74 -2.08
C ASP A 14 -10.88 1.77 -1.66
N ILE A 15 -10.59 1.86 -0.36
CA ILE A 15 -9.69 2.86 0.23
C ILE A 15 -8.70 2.18 1.17
N LEU A 16 -7.41 2.43 0.96
CA LEU A 16 -6.32 2.04 1.86
C LEU A 16 -5.67 3.29 2.46
N ILE A 17 -5.51 3.32 3.78
CA ILE A 17 -4.92 4.46 4.50
C ILE A 17 -3.71 4.00 5.32
N PRO A 18 -2.50 4.01 4.74
CA PRO A 18 -1.28 3.73 5.50
C PRO A 18 -1.00 4.84 6.51
N ALA A 19 -1.07 4.50 7.81
CA ALA A 19 -1.01 5.46 8.91
C ALA A 19 -0.09 5.04 10.08
N ALA A 20 0.82 4.09 9.83
CA ALA A 20 1.70 3.53 10.86
C ALA A 20 3.15 4.06 10.74
N ILE A 21 3.97 3.40 9.93
CA ILE A 21 5.38 3.74 9.68
C ILE A 21 5.62 3.96 8.18
N ASP A 22 6.81 4.44 7.84
CA ASP A 22 7.24 4.67 6.46
C ASP A 22 7.55 3.36 5.69
N ARG A 23 7.53 3.45 4.35
CA ARG A 23 7.92 2.40 3.37
C ARG A 23 7.23 1.03 3.57
N VAL A 24 5.99 1.01 4.06
CA VAL A 24 5.18 -0.20 4.20
C VAL A 24 4.65 -0.72 2.86
N ILE A 25 4.50 0.16 1.87
CA ILE A 25 4.25 -0.21 0.48
C ILE A 25 5.54 0.05 -0.30
N HIS A 26 6.08 -1.00 -0.92
CA HIS A 26 7.35 -1.01 -1.62
C HIS A 26 7.24 -1.85 -2.90
N THR A 27 8.29 -1.88 -3.72
CA THR A 27 8.33 -2.54 -5.03
C THR A 27 7.78 -3.97 -5.02
N ASP A 28 7.99 -4.72 -3.94
CA ASP A 28 7.57 -6.13 -3.87
C ASP A 28 6.08 -6.31 -3.63
N ASN A 29 5.38 -5.37 -2.99
CA ASN A 29 3.95 -5.51 -2.65
C ASN A 29 3.04 -4.55 -3.42
N ALA A 30 3.54 -3.43 -3.93
CA ALA A 30 2.78 -2.46 -4.73
C ALA A 30 1.99 -3.10 -5.90
N PRO A 31 2.54 -4.08 -6.66
CA PRO A 31 1.79 -4.74 -7.73
C PRO A 31 0.55 -5.52 -7.25
N ARG A 32 0.49 -5.87 -5.96
CA ARG A 32 -0.59 -6.66 -5.35
C ARG A 32 -1.58 -5.84 -4.54
N VAL A 33 -1.30 -4.56 -4.27
CA VAL A 33 -2.25 -3.65 -3.62
C VAL A 33 -3.46 -3.44 -4.55
N LYS A 34 -4.68 -3.67 -4.08
CA LYS A 34 -5.90 -3.59 -4.92
C LYS A 34 -6.74 -2.35 -4.68
N ALA A 35 -6.33 -1.52 -3.72
CA ALA A 35 -7.04 -0.30 -3.36
C ALA A 35 -7.24 0.63 -4.56
N LYS A 36 -8.45 1.16 -4.72
CA LYS A 36 -8.75 2.16 -5.76
C LYS A 36 -8.19 3.53 -5.39
N VAL A 37 -8.13 3.82 -4.10
CA VAL A 37 -7.59 5.06 -3.55
C VAL A 37 -6.66 4.72 -2.40
N ILE A 38 -5.47 5.32 -2.42
CA ILE A 38 -4.49 5.24 -1.34
C ILE A 38 -4.33 6.64 -0.75
N ILE A 39 -4.48 6.78 0.57
CA ILE A 39 -4.32 8.04 1.29
C ILE A 39 -3.15 7.92 2.25
N GLU A 40 -2.06 8.61 1.94
CA GLU A 40 -0.89 8.66 2.82
C GLU A 40 -1.18 9.51 4.06
N ALA A 41 -1.41 8.84 5.20
CA ALA A 41 -1.58 9.50 6.50
C ALA A 41 -0.30 9.47 7.36
N ALA A 42 0.63 8.57 7.04
CA ALA A 42 1.99 8.56 7.57
C ALA A 42 2.95 9.40 6.69
N ASN A 43 4.18 9.62 7.16
CA ASN A 43 5.22 10.24 6.34
C ASN A 43 5.86 9.19 5.43
N HIS A 44 5.72 9.32 4.11
CA HIS A 44 6.30 8.42 3.10
C HIS A 44 6.00 6.92 3.35
N PRO A 45 4.73 6.52 3.51
CA PRO A 45 4.37 5.10 3.64
C PRO A 45 4.64 4.28 2.37
N LEU A 46 4.81 4.93 1.22
CA LEU A 46 5.20 4.32 -0.05
C LEU A 46 6.69 4.61 -0.34
N THR A 47 7.38 3.70 -1.01
CA THR A 47 8.64 4.03 -1.69
C THR A 47 8.35 4.73 -3.03
N PRO A 48 9.28 5.56 -3.57
CA PRO A 48 9.08 6.20 -4.88
C PRO A 48 8.76 5.20 -5.99
N GLU A 49 9.42 4.05 -6.01
CA GLU A 49 9.20 3.01 -7.01
C GLU A 49 7.83 2.35 -6.85
N ALA A 50 7.30 2.28 -5.62
CA ALA A 50 5.96 1.78 -5.38
C ALA A 50 4.89 2.78 -5.86
N ASP A 51 5.13 4.08 -5.68
CA ASP A 51 4.26 5.14 -6.19
C ASP A 51 4.18 5.08 -7.72
N ASP A 52 5.32 4.93 -8.41
CA ASP A 52 5.36 4.74 -9.87
C ASP A 52 4.52 3.53 -10.30
N ILE A 53 4.69 2.37 -9.65
CA ILE A 53 3.92 1.14 -9.95
C ILE A 53 2.42 1.33 -9.75
N LEU A 54 2.02 2.11 -8.74
CA LEU A 54 0.61 2.32 -8.41
C LEU A 54 -0.05 3.33 -9.34
N ASN A 55 0.68 4.34 -9.82
CA ASN A 55 0.18 5.34 -10.75
C ASN A 55 0.10 4.84 -12.21
N ASP A 56 0.90 3.84 -12.57
CA ASP A 56 0.89 3.23 -13.92
C ASP A 56 -0.26 2.22 -14.15
N ARG A 57 -1.14 2.00 -13.16
CA ARG A 57 -2.25 1.04 -13.19
C ARG A 57 -3.60 1.65 -13.51
#